data_AF-A0A969NIL4-F1
#
_entry.id   AF-A0A969NIL4-F1
#
_cell.length_a   1.000
_cell.length_b   1.000
_cell.length_c   1.000
_cell.angle_alpha   90.00
_cell.angle_beta   90.00
_cell.angle_gamma   90.00
#
_symmetry.space_group_name_H-M   'P 1'
#
loop_
_entity.id
_entity.type
_entity.pdbx_description
1 polymer ?
#
loop_
_entity_poly.entity_id
_entity_poly.type
_entity_poly.pdbx_seq_one_letter_code
_entity_poly.pdbx_strand_id
1 'polypeptide(L)'
;MIDRASIRALTDGKGAGGNITVDASESVEINGRGVFAQLTTQTFFEGDAGTIAVRTGKLVLRDGGQITSSTLGRGNGGTVTVNASQSVEASGRGEFKGEVFRSGLLAQSAGSLFRVLGKEGNISVNTGRLVVRDGATLSVSSIERNQDVPS
;
A
#
# COMPACT_ATOMS: atom_id res chain seq x y z
N MET A 1 -7.31 -15.53 3.50
CA MET A 1 -8.25 -14.38 3.60
C MET A 1 -7.73 -13.44 4.68
N ILE A 2 -7.63 -12.14 4.39
CA ILE A 2 -7.34 -11.08 5.36
C ILE A 2 -8.63 -10.29 5.53
N ASP A 3 -9.35 -10.60 6.61
CA ASP A 3 -10.64 -10.02 6.93
C ASP A 3 -10.51 -9.28 8.25
N ARG A 4 -10.70 -7.95 8.25
CA ARG A 4 -10.59 -7.11 9.46
C ARG A 4 -9.24 -7.22 10.19
N ALA A 5 -8.19 -7.61 9.47
CA ALA A 5 -6.86 -7.85 10.02
C ALA A 5 -5.79 -7.04 9.27
N SER A 6 -4.63 -6.84 9.92
CA SER A 6 -3.49 -6.17 9.31
C SER A 6 -2.23 -7.04 9.40
N ILE A 7 -1.52 -7.17 8.29
CA ILE A 7 -0.15 -7.69 8.26
C ILE A 7 0.78 -6.49 8.06
N ARG A 8 1.73 -6.28 8.98
CA ARG A 8 2.54 -5.06 9.02
C ARG A 8 4.02 -5.39 9.18
N ALA A 9 4.87 -4.74 8.40
CA ALA A 9 6.30 -4.65 8.66
C ALA A 9 6.66 -3.17 8.85
N LEU A 10 7.01 -2.80 10.08
CA LEU A 10 7.25 -1.40 10.47
C LEU A 10 8.71 -1.24 10.86
N THR A 11 9.37 -0.21 10.32
CA THR A 11 10.73 0.15 10.67
C THR A 11 10.77 1.55 11.30
N ASP A 12 11.07 1.60 12.59
CA ASP A 12 11.16 2.83 13.40
C ASP A 12 12.61 3.34 13.54
N GLY A 13 13.56 2.78 12.78
CA GLY A 13 14.97 3.17 12.78
C GLY A 13 15.45 3.70 11.43
N LYS A 14 16.77 3.94 11.31
CA LYS A 14 17.43 4.39 10.07
C LYS A 14 17.58 3.31 8.98
N GLY A 15 16.89 2.18 9.15
CA GLY A 15 17.03 1.00 8.30
C GLY A 15 16.00 0.96 7.18
N ALA A 16 16.26 0.13 6.17
CA ALA A 16 15.27 -0.15 5.13
C ALA A 16 13.98 -0.75 5.73
N GLY A 17 12.86 -0.47 5.09
CA GLY A 17 11.55 -1.03 5.44
C GLY A 17 11.55 -2.55 5.30
N GLY A 18 10.88 -3.23 6.21
CA GLY A 18 10.68 -4.68 6.11
C GLY A 18 9.87 -5.05 4.86
N ASN A 19 10.08 -6.27 4.35
CA ASN A 19 9.38 -6.77 3.17
C ASN A 19 8.26 -7.74 3.55
N ILE A 20 7.18 -7.73 2.78
CA ILE A 20 6.09 -8.71 2.91
C ILE A 20 5.98 -9.48 1.60
N THR A 21 5.99 -10.81 1.72
CA THR A 21 5.68 -11.70 0.59
C THR A 21 4.44 -12.52 0.96
N VAL A 22 3.46 -12.55 0.07
CA VAL A 22 2.28 -13.40 0.19
C VAL A 22 2.17 -14.28 -1.05
N ASP A 23 2.25 -15.58 -0.86
CA ASP A 23 2.08 -16.58 -1.90
C ASP A 23 0.84 -17.44 -1.57
N ALA A 24 -0.14 -17.47 -2.47
CA ALA A 24 -1.36 -18.28 -2.33
C ALA A 24 -1.82 -18.79 -3.69
N SER A 25 -1.91 -20.10 -3.90
CA SER A 25 -2.21 -20.69 -5.21
C SER A 25 -3.54 -20.24 -5.82
N GLU A 26 -4.59 -20.11 -5.01
CA GLU A 26 -5.94 -19.81 -5.50
C GLU A 26 -6.26 -18.32 -5.43
N SER A 27 -6.31 -17.75 -4.23
CA SER A 27 -6.70 -16.35 -4.06
C SER A 27 -6.11 -15.69 -2.81
N VAL A 28 -5.91 -14.39 -2.92
CA VAL A 28 -5.71 -13.47 -1.80
C VAL A 28 -6.88 -12.51 -1.81
N GLU A 29 -7.63 -12.47 -0.72
CA GLU A 29 -8.68 -11.48 -0.50
C GLU A 29 -8.31 -10.60 0.69
N ILE A 30 -8.35 -9.29 0.48
CA ILE A 30 -8.29 -8.27 1.53
C ILE A 30 -9.63 -7.56 1.56
N ASN A 31 -10.34 -7.72 2.67
CA ASN A 31 -11.66 -7.18 2.86
C ASN A 31 -11.70 -6.28 4.09
N GLY A 32 -11.97 -4.99 3.89
CA GLY A 32 -12.09 -4.03 4.98
C GLY A 32 -13.34 -4.23 5.83
N ARG A 33 -14.49 -4.57 5.24
CA ARG A 33 -15.79 -4.73 5.92
C ARG A 33 -16.10 -3.63 6.96
N GLY A 34 -15.88 -2.36 6.58
CA GLY A 34 -16.11 -1.21 7.48
C GLY A 34 -15.10 -1.08 8.62
N VAL A 35 -13.98 -1.81 8.56
CA VAL A 35 -12.78 -1.56 9.34
C VAL A 35 -11.56 -1.57 8.42
N PHE A 36 -10.40 -1.20 8.95
CA PHE A 36 -9.18 -1.13 8.18
C PHE A 36 -8.53 -2.53 8.05
N ALA A 37 -8.41 -3.05 6.82
CA ALA A 37 -7.71 -4.31 6.52
C ALA A 37 -6.59 -4.06 5.51
N GLN A 38 -5.37 -4.49 5.83
CA GLN A 38 -4.21 -4.12 5.02
C GLN A 38 -3.05 -5.12 5.05
N LEU A 39 -2.29 -5.18 3.96
CA LEU A 39 -0.86 -5.48 4.00
C LEU A 39 -0.10 -4.16 3.95
N THR A 40 0.82 -3.95 4.88
CA THR A 40 1.60 -2.71 4.85
C THR A 40 3.05 -2.87 5.25
N THR A 41 3.92 -2.19 4.51
CA THR A 41 5.29 -1.93 4.90
C THR A 41 5.45 -0.43 5.08
N GLN A 42 5.98 0.00 6.23
CA GLN A 42 6.12 1.42 6.53
C GLN A 42 7.45 1.71 7.23
N THR A 43 8.20 2.66 6.69
CA THR A 43 9.43 3.18 7.30
C THR A 43 9.16 4.58 7.86
N PHE A 44 9.50 4.88 9.11
CA PHE A 44 9.12 6.15 9.75
C PHE A 44 10.17 7.26 9.66
N PHE A 45 11.47 6.90 9.60
CA PHE A 45 12.58 7.86 9.64
C PHE A 45 13.43 7.80 8.36
N GLU A 46 14.75 7.75 8.48
CA GLU A 46 15.64 7.58 7.34
C GLU A 46 15.59 6.13 6.87
N GLY A 47 15.43 5.89 5.57
CA GLY A 47 15.37 4.55 5.01
C GLY A 47 14.32 4.39 3.93
N ASP A 48 14.65 3.56 2.96
CA ASP A 48 13.75 3.22 1.86
C ASP A 48 12.53 2.47 2.39
N ALA A 49 11.38 2.73 1.78
CA ALA A 49 10.18 1.96 2.04
C ALA A 49 10.38 0.48 1.68
N GLY A 50 9.67 -0.40 2.39
CA GLY A 50 9.72 -1.83 2.13
C GLY A 50 9.12 -2.24 0.79
N THR A 51 9.20 -3.52 0.48
CA THR A 51 8.55 -4.10 -0.70
C THR A 51 7.43 -5.03 -0.30
N ILE A 52 6.31 -4.98 -1.02
CA ILE A 52 5.24 -5.96 -0.93
C ILE A 52 5.16 -6.74 -2.23
N ALA A 53 5.28 -8.06 -2.15
CA ALA A 53 5.10 -8.97 -3.27
C ALA A 53 3.90 -9.90 -3.01
N VAL A 54 2.94 -9.94 -3.94
CA VAL A 54 1.81 -10.86 -3.89
C VAL A 54 1.84 -11.77 -5.11
N ARG A 55 1.81 -13.09 -4.90
CA ARG A 55 1.65 -14.09 -5.96
C ARG A 55 0.41 -14.91 -5.71
N THR A 56 -0.52 -14.89 -6.66
CA THR A 56 -1.76 -15.64 -6.50
C THR A 56 -2.47 -15.98 -7.81
N GLY A 57 -3.54 -16.76 -7.75
CA GLY A 57 -4.49 -16.89 -8.85
C GLY A 57 -5.31 -15.61 -9.02
N LYS A 58 -5.96 -15.18 -7.94
CA LYS A 58 -6.82 -13.99 -7.91
C LYS A 58 -6.49 -13.09 -6.73
N LEU A 59 -6.27 -11.81 -6.98
CA LEU A 59 -6.20 -10.79 -5.93
C LEU A 59 -7.51 -10.00 -5.89
N VAL A 60 -8.16 -9.94 -4.73
CA VAL A 60 -9.39 -9.15 -4.52
C VAL A 60 -9.18 -8.15 -3.38
N LEU A 61 -9.40 -6.87 -3.68
CA LEU A 61 -9.35 -5.75 -2.75
C LEU A 61 -10.72 -5.09 -2.71
N ARG A 62 -11.44 -5.22 -1.59
CA ARG A 62 -12.80 -4.67 -1.47
C ARG A 62 -13.10 -4.06 -0.12
N ASP A 63 -14.12 -3.21 -0.10
CA ASP A 63 -14.68 -2.58 1.11
C ASP A 63 -13.62 -1.88 1.98
N GLY A 64 -12.61 -1.27 1.35
CA GLY A 64 -11.49 -0.58 2.02
C GLY A 64 -10.24 -1.42 2.22
N GLY A 65 -10.14 -2.60 1.61
CA GLY A 65 -8.93 -3.43 1.64
C GLY A 65 -7.75 -2.81 0.89
N GLN A 66 -6.59 -2.71 1.54
CA GLN A 66 -5.42 -2.01 0.99
C GLN A 66 -4.14 -2.85 0.99
N ILE A 67 -3.28 -2.60 0.01
CA ILE A 67 -1.86 -3.00 0.03
C ILE A 67 -1.04 -1.73 -0.08
N THR A 68 -0.27 -1.41 0.95
CA THR A 68 0.42 -0.12 1.05
C THR A 68 1.88 -0.30 1.40
N SER A 69 2.78 0.09 0.50
CA SER A 69 4.19 0.28 0.86
C SER A 69 4.51 1.77 0.93
N SER A 70 5.05 2.23 2.06
CA SER A 70 5.35 3.65 2.25
C SER A 70 6.59 3.96 3.10
N THR A 71 7.15 5.16 2.91
CA THR A 71 8.11 5.78 3.83
C THR A 71 7.58 7.14 4.28
N LEU A 72 7.74 7.47 5.56
CA LEU A 72 7.34 8.74 6.16
C LEU A 72 8.50 9.72 6.39
N GLY A 73 9.73 9.34 6.02
CA GLY A 73 10.94 10.13 6.21
C GLY A 73 11.82 10.21 4.96
N ARG A 74 13.14 10.30 5.14
CA ARG A 74 14.10 10.45 4.04
C ARG A 74 14.43 9.08 3.46
N GLY A 75 13.80 8.72 2.35
CA GLY A 75 14.06 7.49 1.62
C GLY A 75 13.20 7.37 0.36
N ASN A 76 13.49 6.35 -0.45
CA ASN A 76 12.71 6.04 -1.65
C ASN A 76 11.31 5.52 -1.29
N GLY A 77 10.34 5.83 -2.14
CA GLY A 77 8.96 5.33 -2.03
C GLY A 77 8.85 3.82 -2.16
N GLY A 78 7.73 3.28 -1.66
CA GLY A 78 7.48 1.85 -1.59
C GLY A 78 7.39 1.15 -2.94
N THR A 79 7.66 -0.16 -2.95
CA THR A 79 7.37 -0.99 -4.13
C THR A 79 6.28 -2.00 -3.82
N VAL A 80 5.26 -2.06 -4.67
CA VAL A 80 4.21 -3.09 -4.64
C VAL A 80 4.25 -3.86 -5.96
N THR A 81 4.47 -5.17 -5.88
CA THR A 81 4.45 -6.07 -7.05
C THR A 81 3.36 -7.12 -6.87
N VAL A 82 2.42 -7.17 -7.80
CA VAL A 82 1.35 -8.17 -7.83
C VAL A 82 1.50 -9.03 -9.07
N ASN A 83 1.62 -10.34 -8.88
CA ASN A 83 1.55 -11.34 -9.93
C ASN A 83 0.31 -12.20 -9.69
N ALA A 84 -0.76 -11.95 -10.43
CA ALA A 84 -2.01 -12.70 -10.33
C ALA A 84 -2.31 -13.41 -11.65
N SER A 85 -2.23 -14.74 -11.68
CA SER A 85 -2.32 -15.49 -12.94
C SER A 85 -3.68 -15.36 -13.64
N GLN A 86 -4.74 -15.04 -12.89
CA GLN A 86 -6.10 -14.90 -13.41
C GLN A 86 -6.58 -13.46 -13.39
N SER A 87 -6.70 -12.84 -12.21
CA SER A 87 -7.21 -11.47 -12.10
C SER A 87 -6.73 -10.70 -10.88
N VAL A 88 -6.73 -9.37 -11.03
CA VAL A 88 -6.68 -8.40 -9.94
C VAL A 88 -7.94 -7.56 -9.99
N GLU A 89 -8.69 -7.53 -8.89
CA GLU A 89 -9.94 -6.78 -8.76
C GLU A 89 -9.87 -5.88 -7.54
N ALA A 90 -9.93 -4.57 -7.78
CA ALA A 90 -10.05 -3.56 -6.73
C ALA A 90 -11.39 -2.83 -6.89
N SER A 91 -12.21 -2.82 -5.84
CA SER A 91 -13.51 -2.17 -5.87
C SER A 91 -13.87 -1.51 -4.54
N GLY A 92 -14.51 -0.35 -4.64
CA GLY A 92 -15.15 0.30 -3.51
C GLY A 92 -14.18 1.04 -2.59
N ARG A 93 -14.74 1.39 -1.43
CA ARG A 93 -14.12 2.11 -0.33
C ARG A 93 -14.68 1.60 0.98
N GLY A 94 -13.88 1.63 2.03
CA GLY A 94 -14.31 1.41 3.40
C GLY A 94 -14.40 2.75 4.12
N GLU A 95 -15.18 2.78 5.19
CA GLU A 95 -15.22 3.90 6.12
C GLU A 95 -14.99 3.36 7.52
N PHE A 96 -14.06 3.96 8.25
CA PHE A 96 -13.78 3.61 9.64
C PHE A 96 -13.52 4.89 10.44
N LYS A 97 -14.28 5.09 11.51
CA LYS A 97 -14.22 6.31 12.36
C LYS A 97 -14.37 7.63 11.57
N GLY A 98 -15.21 7.63 10.53
CA GLY A 98 -15.43 8.80 9.67
C GLY A 98 -14.32 9.06 8.65
N GLU A 99 -13.27 8.23 8.63
CA GLU A 99 -12.23 8.27 7.60
C GLU A 99 -12.57 7.28 6.49
N VAL A 100 -12.50 7.77 5.24
CA VAL A 100 -12.78 6.96 4.04
C VAL A 100 -11.47 6.44 3.46
N PHE A 101 -11.39 5.12 3.29
CA PHE A 101 -10.23 4.43 2.71
C PHE A 101 -10.63 3.78 1.39
N ARG A 102 -9.98 4.14 0.29
CA ARG A 102 -10.21 3.49 -1.01
C ARG A 102 -9.60 2.09 -0.99
N SER A 103 -10.29 1.10 -1.55
CA SER A 103 -9.67 -0.19 -1.82
C SER A 103 -8.56 -0.01 -2.85
N GLY A 104 -7.41 -0.66 -2.72
CA GLY A 104 -6.35 -0.43 -3.68
C GLY A 104 -4.92 -0.85 -3.34
N LEU A 105 -4.04 -0.59 -4.31
CA LEU A 105 -2.59 -0.68 -4.17
C LEU A 105 -2.02 0.73 -4.04
N LEU A 106 -1.19 0.96 -3.04
CA LEU A 106 -0.59 2.25 -2.76
C LEU A 106 0.92 2.12 -2.56
N ALA A 107 1.69 2.92 -3.29
CA ALA A 107 3.14 3.03 -3.17
C ALA A 107 3.50 4.49 -2.93
N GLN A 108 3.85 4.84 -1.70
CA GLN A 108 3.93 6.24 -1.28
C GLN A 108 5.28 6.61 -0.67
N SER A 109 5.71 7.84 -0.88
CA SER A 109 6.67 8.52 -0.02
C SER A 109 5.97 9.75 0.56
N ALA A 110 5.97 9.91 1.89
CA ALA A 110 5.29 11.03 2.54
C ALA A 110 6.23 11.68 3.57
N GLY A 111 6.94 12.72 3.18
CA GLY A 111 7.86 13.43 4.07
C GLY A 111 7.08 14.22 5.12
N SER A 112 6.87 13.64 6.31
CA SER A 112 6.10 14.32 7.37
C SER A 112 6.95 15.23 8.26
N LEU A 113 8.24 14.91 8.40
CA LEU A 113 9.23 15.66 9.22
C LEU A 113 10.46 16.09 8.40
N PHE A 114 10.58 15.61 7.18
CA PHE A 114 11.74 15.84 6.31
C PHE A 114 11.26 16.04 4.87
N ARG A 115 11.97 16.86 4.09
CA ARG A 115 11.76 16.94 2.63
C ARG A 115 11.86 15.53 2.02
N VAL A 116 10.98 15.22 1.06
CA VAL A 116 11.07 13.96 0.30
C VAL A 116 12.26 14.11 -0.65
N LEU A 117 13.37 13.45 -0.31
CA LEU A 117 14.59 13.48 -1.13
C LEU A 117 14.80 12.17 -1.91
N GLY A 118 13.93 11.18 -1.70
CA GLY A 118 13.98 9.88 -2.38
C GLY A 118 13.12 9.84 -3.65
N LYS A 119 13.38 8.84 -4.48
CA LYS A 119 12.58 8.55 -5.68
C LYS A 119 11.15 8.19 -5.30
N GLU A 120 10.22 8.44 -6.23
CA GLU A 120 8.85 7.93 -6.11
C GLU A 120 8.80 6.40 -6.02
N GLY A 121 7.72 5.89 -5.44
CA GLY A 121 7.49 4.45 -5.34
C GLY A 121 7.15 3.82 -6.69
N ASN A 122 6.84 2.53 -6.68
CA ASN A 122 6.43 1.80 -7.88
C ASN A 122 5.30 0.80 -7.58
N ILE A 123 4.36 0.67 -8.53
CA ILE A 123 3.37 -0.39 -8.53
C ILE A 123 3.49 -1.16 -9.84
N SER A 124 3.75 -2.46 -9.75
CA SER A 124 3.75 -3.37 -10.91
C SER A 124 2.66 -4.41 -10.73
N VAL A 125 1.79 -4.55 -11.74
CA VAL A 125 0.71 -5.55 -11.75
C VAL A 125 0.81 -6.38 -13.01
N ASN A 126 1.15 -7.65 -12.85
CA ASN A 126 1.10 -8.66 -13.91
C ASN A 126 -0.13 -9.54 -13.70
N THR A 127 -1.08 -9.47 -14.63
CA THR A 127 -2.29 -10.28 -14.56
C THR A 127 -2.97 -10.44 -15.91
N GLY A 128 -3.77 -11.51 -16.06
CA GLY A 128 -4.63 -11.71 -17.22
C GLY A 128 -5.78 -10.70 -17.29
N ARG A 129 -6.23 -10.16 -16.15
CA ARG A 129 -7.30 -9.15 -16.10
C ARG A 129 -7.15 -8.22 -14.90
N LEU A 130 -7.11 -6.92 -15.15
CA LEU A 130 -7.14 -5.89 -14.12
C LEU A 130 -8.48 -5.15 -14.14
N VAL A 131 -9.16 -5.09 -13.00
CA VAL A 131 -10.39 -4.32 -12.80
C VAL A 131 -10.21 -3.36 -11.63
N VAL A 132 -10.41 -2.06 -11.87
CA VAL A 132 -10.42 -1.02 -10.84
C VAL A 132 -11.71 -0.21 -11.02
N ARG A 133 -12.60 -0.25 -10.02
CA ARG A 133 -13.92 0.36 -10.12
C ARG A 133 -14.44 0.88 -8.77
N ASP A 134 -15.57 1.58 -8.80
CA ASP A 134 -16.30 2.01 -7.61
C ASP A 134 -15.48 2.88 -6.64
N GLY A 135 -14.54 3.67 -7.18
CA GLY A 135 -13.67 4.56 -6.41
C GLY A 135 -12.39 3.94 -5.85
N ALA A 136 -12.12 2.67 -6.17
CA ALA A 136 -10.85 2.02 -5.88
C ALA A 136 -9.67 2.67 -6.64
N THR A 137 -8.45 2.39 -6.21
CA THR A 137 -7.25 3.07 -6.74
C THR A 137 -6.02 2.18 -6.84
N LEU A 138 -5.18 2.44 -7.83
CA LEU A 138 -3.78 2.06 -7.85
C LEU A 138 -3.00 3.38 -7.93
N SER A 139 -2.22 3.71 -6.91
CA SER A 139 -1.61 5.03 -6.81
C SER A 139 -0.17 4.96 -6.35
N VAL A 140 0.69 5.59 -7.17
CA VAL A 140 2.04 5.99 -6.77
C VAL A 140 1.99 7.48 -6.44
N SER A 141 2.52 7.89 -5.29
CA SER A 141 2.55 9.31 -4.93
C SER A 141 3.76 9.67 -4.08
N SER A 142 4.29 10.87 -4.33
CA SER A 142 5.20 11.56 -3.42
C SER A 142 4.46 12.74 -2.79
N ILE A 143 4.37 12.74 -1.46
CA ILE A 143 3.69 13.77 -0.68
C ILE A 143 4.76 14.56 0.08
N GLU A 144 5.05 15.76 -0.40
CA GLU A 144 5.80 16.75 0.36
C GLU A 144 4.82 17.59 1.18
N ARG A 145 4.90 17.54 2.51
CA ARG A 145 4.23 18.55 3.34
C ARG A 145 5.10 19.79 3.38
N ASN A 146 4.67 20.84 2.67
CA ASN A 146 5.37 22.13 2.72
C ASN A 146 5.16 22.76 4.11
N GLN A 147 6.22 22.80 4.93
CA GLN A 147 6.24 23.60 6.15
C GLN A 147 6.89 24.97 5.86
N ASP A 148 6.32 25.69 4.90
CA ASP A 148 6.54 27.14 4.81
C ASP A 148 5.40 27.81 5.59
N VAL A 149 5.52 27.83 6.92
CA VAL A 149 4.79 28.80 7.73
C VAL A 149 5.79 29.92 8.04
N PRO A 150 5.68 31.10 7.41
CA PRO A 150 6.50 32.24 7.80
C PRO A 150 6.22 32.57 9.27
N SER A 151 7.28 32.76 10.05
CA SER A 151 7.25 33.32 11.41
C SER A 151 6.71 34.74 11.44
#